data_AF-A0AB39KBL1-F1
#
_entry.id   AF-A0AB39KBL1-F1
#
_cell.length_a   1.000
_cell.length_b   1.000
_cell.length_c   1.000
_cell.angle_alpha   90.00
_cell.angle_beta   90.00
_cell.angle_gamma   90.00
#
_symmetry.space_group_name_H-M   'P 1'
#
loop_
_entity.id
_entity.type
_entity.pdbx_description
1 polymer ?
#
loop_
_entity_poly.entity_id
_entity_poly.type
_entity_poly.pdbx_seq_one_letter_code
_entity_poly.pdbx_strand_id
1 'polypeptide(L)'
;MAHAHHAAHAYVQHIRLRKEESESSQDDLKTKTMLSKASSESKKHHRSASKRHKSDDQNIDLHKFSSKLESMSARHSKEKCAKNIRIALQAAGADVSKHPVAASDWGHTLEKNGYKKIKPAFSRPQEGDIYIIERTSGHTYGHIAGYTGNGWFSDFRQKTYAVYKEKDVKYSYYRLDS
;
A
#
# COMPACT_ATOMS: atom_id res chain seq x y z
N MET A 1 26.11 -52.44 -5.03
CA MET A 1 25.30 -52.47 -6.26
C MET A 1 23.91 -52.94 -5.87
N ALA A 2 22.94 -52.03 -5.83
CA ALA A 2 21.56 -52.35 -5.45
C ALA A 2 20.67 -52.11 -6.69
N HIS A 3 20.14 -53.18 -7.25
CA HIS A 3 19.10 -53.18 -8.27
C HIS A 3 18.03 -54.20 -7.87
N ALA A 4 16.81 -53.71 -7.65
CA ALA A 4 15.56 -54.47 -7.65
C ALA A 4 14.44 -53.45 -7.94
N HIS A 5 14.00 -53.32 -9.20
CA HIS A 5 12.92 -54.08 -9.85
C HIS A 5 11.51 -53.72 -9.34
N HIS A 6 10.90 -52.81 -10.11
CA HIS A 6 9.50 -52.76 -10.59
C HIS A 6 8.40 -53.49 -9.80
N ALA A 7 7.36 -52.72 -9.44
CA ALA A 7 5.98 -53.21 -9.38
C ALA A 7 5.07 -52.26 -10.18
N ALA A 8 4.37 -52.83 -11.16
CA ALA A 8 3.48 -52.16 -12.10
C ALA A 8 2.09 -51.96 -11.49
N HIS A 9 1.51 -50.78 -11.70
CA HIS A 9 0.13 -50.47 -11.33
C HIS A 9 -0.78 -50.77 -12.53
N ALA A 10 -1.67 -51.74 -12.37
CA ALA A 10 -2.64 -52.15 -13.39
C ALA A 10 -3.82 -51.16 -13.48
N TYR A 11 -4.24 -50.90 -14.71
CA TYR A 11 -5.39 -50.10 -15.13
C TYR A 11 -6.51 -51.05 -15.58
N VAL A 12 -7.76 -50.83 -15.16
CA VAL A 12 -8.96 -51.19 -15.95
C VAL A 12 -10.13 -50.25 -15.64
N GLN A 13 -10.61 -49.57 -16.68
CA GLN A 13 -11.91 -48.89 -16.81
C GLN A 13 -13.08 -49.87 -16.84
N HIS A 14 -14.24 -49.50 -16.31
CA HIS A 14 -15.53 -49.86 -16.94
C HIS A 14 -16.60 -48.78 -16.76
N ILE A 15 -17.10 -48.31 -17.90
CA ILE A 15 -18.32 -47.50 -18.10
C ILE A 15 -19.54 -48.43 -18.13
N ARG A 16 -20.67 -48.03 -17.52
CA ARG A 16 -22.00 -48.56 -17.86
C ARG A 16 -23.11 -47.50 -17.69
N LEU A 17 -23.81 -47.22 -18.78
CA LEU A 17 -24.98 -46.33 -18.91
C LEU A 17 -26.25 -46.99 -18.33
N ARG A 18 -27.14 -46.21 -17.69
CA ARG A 18 -28.60 -46.44 -17.63
C ARG A 18 -29.36 -45.13 -17.33
N LYS A 19 -30.60 -45.09 -17.81
CA LYS A 19 -31.48 -43.99 -18.21
C LYS A 19 -32.63 -43.79 -17.20
N GLU A 20 -33.11 -42.55 -17.10
CA GLU A 20 -34.46 -42.02 -16.77
C GLU A 20 -35.14 -42.14 -15.39
N GLU A 21 -35.56 -40.95 -14.94
CA GLU A 21 -36.83 -40.51 -14.30
C GLU A 21 -37.11 -40.54 -12.79
N SER A 22 -37.71 -39.40 -12.40
CA SER A 22 -38.69 -39.05 -11.37
C SER A 22 -38.35 -38.96 -9.86
N GLU A 23 -38.55 -37.72 -9.38
CA GLU A 23 -39.27 -37.30 -8.16
C GLU A 23 -38.86 -37.82 -6.78
N SER A 24 -38.49 -36.87 -5.89
CA SER A 24 -39.26 -36.53 -4.67
C SER A 24 -38.38 -36.17 -3.45
N SER A 25 -38.77 -35.05 -2.83
CA SER A 25 -38.72 -34.72 -1.39
C SER A 25 -37.53 -33.97 -0.76
N GLN A 26 -37.92 -32.78 -0.23
CA GLN A 26 -37.48 -32.10 1.03
C GLN A 26 -36.08 -31.47 1.03
N ASP A 27 -35.80 -30.27 1.53
CA ASP A 27 -36.46 -29.25 2.37
C ASP A 27 -35.63 -27.95 2.06
N ASP A 28 -36.13 -26.72 1.94
CA ASP A 28 -36.27 -25.78 3.04
C ASP A 28 -36.71 -24.40 2.49
N LEU A 29 -37.80 -23.89 3.05
CA LEU A 29 -38.28 -22.50 3.18
C LEU A 29 -37.93 -21.43 2.11
N LYS A 30 -38.93 -21.16 1.26
CA LYS A 30 -39.18 -19.85 0.60
C LYS A 30 -40.06 -18.96 1.48
N THR A 31 -39.73 -17.67 1.54
CA THR A 31 -40.65 -16.51 1.36
C THR A 31 -39.81 -15.23 1.50
N LYS A 32 -39.46 -14.46 0.45
CA LYS A 32 -40.27 -13.57 -0.42
C LYS A 32 -41.37 -12.83 0.34
N THR A 33 -41.62 -11.52 0.25
CA THR A 33 -41.09 -10.35 -0.48
C THR A 33 -42.09 -9.22 -0.16
N MET A 34 -41.60 -8.03 0.21
CA MET A 34 -42.23 -6.68 0.08
C MET A 34 -43.42 -6.26 0.97
N LEU A 35 -43.34 -4.99 1.39
CA LEU A 35 -44.35 -4.00 1.86
C LEU A 35 -43.83 -3.33 3.16
N SER A 36 -43.98 -2.06 3.50
CA SER A 36 -44.29 -0.78 2.84
C SER A 36 -44.29 0.29 3.95
N LYS A 37 -43.70 1.47 3.69
CA LYS A 37 -44.07 2.83 4.15
C LYS A 37 -44.15 3.22 5.64
N ALA A 38 -43.74 4.49 5.84
CA ALA A 38 -43.96 5.42 6.98
C ALA A 38 -43.10 5.19 8.24
N SER A 39 -42.64 6.18 9.00
CA SER A 39 -42.41 7.63 8.87
C SER A 39 -41.70 8.04 10.17
N SER A 40 -40.87 9.09 10.14
CA SER A 40 -40.49 9.99 11.25
C SER A 40 -39.95 9.40 12.57
N GLU A 41 -38.68 9.65 12.91
CA GLU A 41 -38.34 10.72 13.86
C GLU A 41 -36.83 10.88 14.10
N SER A 42 -36.44 12.15 14.18
CA SER A 42 -35.19 12.75 14.62
C SER A 42 -34.32 11.94 15.59
N LYS A 43 -33.07 11.68 15.19
CA LYS A 43 -31.92 11.84 16.09
C LYS A 43 -30.81 12.62 15.40
N LYS A 44 -30.81 13.93 15.66
CA LYS A 44 -29.68 14.83 15.51
C LYS A 44 -28.52 14.29 16.36
N HIS A 45 -27.66 13.46 15.77
CA HIS A 45 -26.32 13.30 16.31
C HIS A 45 -25.52 14.52 15.89
N HIS A 46 -25.53 15.53 16.76
CA HIS A 46 -24.45 16.50 16.84
C HIS A 46 -23.16 15.70 17.07
N ARG A 47 -22.50 15.28 15.99
CA ARG A 47 -21.06 15.02 16.03
C ARG A 47 -20.46 16.38 16.29
N SER A 48 -20.13 16.61 17.55
CA SER A 48 -19.31 17.70 18.02
C SER A 48 -18.17 17.88 17.02
N ALA A 49 -18.29 18.94 16.22
CA ALA A 49 -17.20 19.48 15.45
C ALA A 49 -16.14 19.85 16.47
N SER A 50 -15.20 18.94 16.71
CA SER A 50 -13.97 19.26 17.40
C SER A 50 -13.27 20.27 16.51
N LYS A 51 -13.47 21.55 16.83
CA LYS A 51 -12.67 22.66 16.31
C LYS A 51 -11.24 22.37 16.74
N ARG A 52 -10.50 21.59 15.93
CA ARG A 52 -9.05 21.58 15.97
C ARG A 52 -8.62 23.00 15.68
N HIS A 53 -8.03 23.64 16.68
CA HIS A 53 -7.30 24.89 16.54
C HIS A 53 -6.39 24.75 15.32
N LYS A 54 -6.60 25.62 14.35
CA LYS A 54 -5.76 25.80 13.18
C LYS A 54 -4.47 26.45 13.68
N SER A 55 -3.48 25.65 14.04
CA SER A 55 -2.10 26.12 13.97
C SER A 55 -1.73 26.14 12.48
N ASP A 56 -1.05 27.20 12.04
CA ASP A 56 -0.50 27.34 10.69
C ASP A 56 0.71 26.41 10.44
N ASP A 57 0.75 25.27 11.13
CA ASP A 57 1.64 24.16 10.79
C ASP A 57 0.98 23.38 9.65
N GLN A 58 1.73 23.16 8.58
CA GLN A 58 1.32 22.32 7.47
C GLN A 58 1.11 20.88 7.96
N ASN A 59 -0.09 20.59 8.47
CA ASN A 59 -0.43 19.28 9.00
C ASN A 59 -0.70 18.33 7.83
N ILE A 60 0.36 17.68 7.35
CA ILE A 60 0.31 16.66 6.30
C ILE A 60 -0.62 15.53 6.74
N ASP A 61 -1.60 15.21 5.90
CA ASP A 61 -2.52 14.10 6.10
C ASP A 61 -1.87 12.78 5.64
N LEU A 62 -1.30 12.04 6.59
CA LEU A 62 -0.58 10.79 6.32
C LEU A 62 -1.44 9.74 5.60
N HIS A 63 -2.72 9.65 5.95
CA HIS A 63 -3.62 8.71 5.29
C HIS A 63 -3.86 9.07 3.82
N LYS A 64 -4.01 10.37 3.50
CA LYS A 64 -4.06 10.83 2.10
C LYS A 64 -2.76 10.58 1.36
N PHE A 65 -1.61 10.82 2.01
CA PHE A 65 -0.30 10.50 1.43
C PHE A 65 -0.22 9.02 1.05
N SER A 66 -0.47 8.13 2.01
CA SER A 66 -0.40 6.67 1.83
C SER A 66 -1.35 6.20 0.74
N SER A 67 -2.64 6.58 0.83
CA SER A 67 -3.67 6.19 -0.12
C SER A 67 -3.33 6.68 -1.54
N LYS A 68 -2.83 7.92 -1.67
CA LYS A 68 -2.48 8.48 -2.96
C LYS A 68 -1.28 7.76 -3.55
N LEU A 69 -0.24 7.53 -2.76
CA LEU A 69 0.99 6.85 -3.20
C LEU A 69 0.70 5.42 -3.69
N GLU A 70 -0.10 4.68 -2.93
CA GLU A 70 -0.54 3.33 -3.30
C GLU A 70 -1.33 3.33 -4.61
N SER A 71 -2.31 4.24 -4.76
CA SER A 71 -3.15 4.33 -5.97
C SER A 71 -2.39 4.60 -7.28
N MET A 72 -1.22 5.23 -7.20
CA MET A 72 -0.40 5.58 -8.37
C MET A 72 0.72 4.58 -8.65
N SER A 73 0.95 3.65 -7.72
CA SER A 73 2.08 2.74 -7.79
C SER A 73 1.85 1.62 -8.80
N ALA A 74 2.87 1.36 -9.61
CA ALA A 74 2.86 0.30 -10.60
C ALA A 74 3.32 -1.05 -10.00
N ARG A 75 3.24 -2.11 -10.81
CA ARG A 75 3.74 -3.45 -10.46
C ARG A 75 5.27 -3.54 -10.44
N HIS A 76 5.95 -2.66 -11.17
CA HIS A 76 7.41 -2.58 -11.29
C HIS A 76 7.83 -1.11 -11.44
N SER A 77 9.11 -0.82 -11.20
CA SER A 77 9.67 0.53 -11.31
C SER A 77 9.41 1.13 -12.68
N LYS A 78 9.02 2.41 -12.69
CA LYS A 78 8.88 3.25 -13.87
C LYS A 78 9.83 4.44 -13.83
N GLU A 79 10.82 4.40 -12.93
CA GLU A 79 11.83 5.44 -12.70
C GLU A 79 11.20 6.81 -12.34
N LYS A 80 10.05 6.77 -11.65
CA LYS A 80 9.24 7.95 -11.32
C LYS A 80 9.07 8.14 -9.82
N CYS A 81 9.94 7.54 -8.99
CA CYS A 81 9.83 7.54 -7.54
C CYS A 81 9.64 8.95 -6.95
N ALA A 82 10.51 9.90 -7.30
CA ALA A 82 10.40 11.30 -6.85
C ALA A 82 9.10 11.97 -7.31
N LYS A 83 8.63 11.68 -8.53
CA LYS A 83 7.37 12.22 -9.05
C LYS A 83 6.16 11.70 -8.27
N ASN A 84 6.12 10.40 -7.98
CA ASN A 84 5.00 9.81 -7.24
C ASN A 84 4.96 10.31 -5.78
N ILE A 85 6.12 10.38 -5.12
CA ILE A 85 6.22 10.95 -3.76
C ILE A 85 5.79 12.42 -3.75
N ARG A 86 6.21 13.23 -4.73
CA ARG A 86 5.73 14.61 -4.88
C ARG A 86 4.21 14.69 -4.91
N ILE A 87 3.57 13.93 -5.79
CA ILE A 87 2.12 13.99 -5.99
C ILE A 87 1.38 13.52 -4.73
N ALA A 88 1.90 12.50 -4.06
CA ALA A 88 1.33 12.00 -2.80
C ALA A 88 1.45 13.04 -1.68
N LEU A 89 2.62 13.65 -1.51
CA LEU A 89 2.84 14.73 -0.53
C LEU A 89 1.96 15.94 -0.82
N GLN A 90 1.88 16.36 -2.08
CA GLN A 90 1.00 17.46 -2.50
C GLN A 90 -0.48 17.17 -2.18
N ALA A 91 -0.94 15.95 -2.46
CA ALA A 91 -2.31 15.54 -2.15
C ALA A 91 -2.59 15.49 -0.64
N ALA A 92 -1.56 15.27 0.17
CA ALA A 92 -1.61 15.29 1.62
C ALA A 92 -1.51 16.69 2.24
N GLY A 93 -1.29 17.73 1.42
CA GLY A 93 -1.22 19.13 1.86
C GLY A 93 0.20 19.67 2.06
N ALA A 94 1.24 18.94 1.66
CA ALA A 94 2.62 19.43 1.73
C ALA A 94 2.89 20.55 0.70
N ASP A 95 3.67 21.57 1.07
CA ASP A 95 4.24 22.53 0.14
C ASP A 95 5.45 21.91 -0.58
N VAL A 96 5.21 21.49 -1.82
CA VAL A 96 6.23 20.94 -2.72
C VAL A 96 6.52 21.86 -3.91
N SER A 97 6.19 23.16 -3.83
CA SER A 97 6.35 24.10 -4.95
C SER A 97 7.79 24.22 -5.46
N LYS A 98 8.79 24.06 -4.57
CA LYS A 98 10.23 24.10 -4.87
C LYS A 98 10.90 22.73 -4.66
N HIS A 99 10.24 21.66 -5.09
CA HIS A 99 10.78 20.31 -4.96
C HIS A 99 11.96 20.06 -5.92
N PRO A 100 12.95 19.23 -5.56
CA PRO A 100 14.02 18.82 -6.47
C PRO A 100 13.53 17.77 -7.46
N VAL A 101 14.28 17.60 -8.55
CA VAL A 101 14.05 16.53 -9.53
C VAL A 101 14.57 15.19 -9.00
N ALA A 102 15.78 15.18 -8.45
CA ALA A 102 16.43 13.96 -7.99
C ALA A 102 15.90 13.50 -6.64
N ALA A 103 15.65 12.20 -6.50
CA ALA A 103 15.13 11.59 -5.29
C ALA A 103 16.05 11.82 -4.07
N SER A 104 17.36 11.73 -4.28
CA SER A 104 18.38 11.94 -3.25
C SER A 104 18.38 13.34 -2.61
N ASP A 105 17.87 14.35 -3.32
CA ASP A 105 17.91 15.76 -2.85
C ASP A 105 16.65 16.16 -2.05
N TRP A 106 15.69 15.26 -1.86
CA TRP A 106 14.39 15.57 -1.23
C TRP A 106 14.45 15.90 0.26
N GLY A 107 15.57 15.63 0.94
CA GLY A 107 15.68 15.80 2.39
C GLY A 107 15.24 17.19 2.88
N HIS A 108 15.75 18.25 2.25
CA HIS A 108 15.39 19.62 2.63
C HIS A 108 13.91 19.94 2.39
N THR A 109 13.31 19.42 1.30
CA THR A 109 11.87 19.59 1.04
C THR A 109 11.03 18.88 2.11
N LEU A 110 11.45 17.70 2.56
CA LEU A 110 10.77 16.99 3.64
C LEU A 110 10.87 17.76 4.96
N GLU A 111 12.06 18.24 5.31
CA GLU A 111 12.31 19.02 6.53
C GLU A 111 11.49 20.32 6.57
N LYS A 112 11.39 21.04 5.45
CA LYS A 112 10.53 22.24 5.32
C LYS A 112 9.06 21.92 5.59
N ASN A 113 8.64 20.69 5.32
CA ASN A 113 7.29 20.19 5.52
C ASN A 113 7.10 19.52 6.89
N GLY A 114 8.02 19.73 7.83
CA GLY A 114 7.91 19.27 9.22
C GLY A 114 8.47 17.88 9.49
N TYR A 115 8.95 17.17 8.47
CA TYR A 115 9.63 15.89 8.71
C TYR A 115 10.94 16.11 9.46
N LYS A 116 11.26 15.18 10.35
CA LYS A 116 12.55 15.13 11.03
C LYS A 116 13.38 13.97 10.51
N LYS A 117 14.65 14.24 10.23
CA LYS A 117 15.61 13.18 9.93
C LYS A 117 15.87 12.37 11.20
N ILE A 118 15.62 11.07 11.13
CA ILE A 118 15.82 10.13 12.24
C ILE A 118 16.79 9.02 11.85
N LYS A 119 17.24 8.23 12.83
CA LYS A 119 17.96 6.99 12.55
C LYS A 119 17.04 6.03 11.79
N PRO A 120 17.55 5.29 10.79
CA PRO A 120 16.74 4.35 10.04
C PRO A 120 16.01 3.36 10.94
N ALA A 121 14.69 3.24 10.74
CA ALA A 121 13.80 2.42 11.57
C ALA A 121 13.09 1.33 10.74
N PHE A 122 13.79 0.75 9.76
CA PHE A 122 13.21 -0.19 8.79
C PHE A 122 12.57 -1.46 9.38
N SER A 123 12.93 -1.86 10.60
CA SER A 123 12.33 -2.99 11.30
C SER A 123 10.96 -2.68 11.91
N ARG A 124 10.68 -1.40 12.17
CA ARG A 124 9.42 -0.91 12.75
C ARG A 124 9.01 0.42 12.09
N PRO A 125 8.76 0.41 10.77
CA PRO A 125 8.33 1.60 10.07
C PRO A 125 6.93 2.02 10.53
N GLN A 126 6.66 3.31 10.46
CA GLN A 126 5.37 3.92 10.75
C GLN A 126 4.78 4.49 9.46
N GLU A 127 3.45 4.50 9.37
CA GLU A 127 2.78 5.13 8.24
C GLU A 127 3.28 6.57 8.07
N GLY A 128 3.55 6.97 6.83
CA GLY A 128 4.10 8.28 6.51
C GLY A 128 5.62 8.36 6.59
N ASP A 129 6.33 7.34 7.09
CA ASP A 129 7.79 7.33 7.04
C ASP A 129 8.29 7.43 5.61
N ILE A 130 9.35 8.19 5.39
CA ILE A 130 9.99 8.31 4.08
C ILE A 130 11.47 7.99 4.23
N TYR A 131 11.99 7.13 3.36
CA TYR A 131 13.43 6.96 3.23
C TYR A 131 13.91 7.44 1.86
N ILE A 132 15.15 7.91 1.84
CA ILE A 132 15.89 8.34 0.67
C ILE A 132 17.16 7.50 0.59
N ILE A 133 17.47 6.99 -0.60
CA ILE A 133 18.77 6.43 -0.94
C ILE A 133 19.56 7.49 -1.70
N GLU A 134 20.79 7.74 -1.27
CA GLU A 134 21.72 8.64 -1.97
C GLU A 134 22.08 8.14 -3.37
N ARG A 135 22.66 9.01 -4.19
CA ARG A 135 23.14 8.65 -5.52
C ARG A 135 24.23 7.59 -5.41
N THR A 136 24.24 6.68 -6.38
CA THR A 136 25.32 5.70 -6.56
C THR A 136 25.85 5.76 -7.99
N SER A 137 26.90 5.01 -8.31
CA SER A 137 27.41 4.91 -9.68
C SER A 137 26.38 4.33 -10.66
N GLY A 138 25.50 3.45 -10.18
CA GLY A 138 24.40 2.87 -10.98
C GLY A 138 23.11 3.71 -10.96
N HIS A 139 22.98 4.64 -10.02
CA HIS A 139 21.73 5.33 -9.74
C HIS A 139 21.95 6.82 -9.53
N THR A 140 22.04 7.56 -10.64
CA THR A 140 22.44 8.98 -10.67
C THR A 140 21.41 9.94 -10.09
N TYR A 141 20.18 9.52 -9.81
CA TYR A 141 19.17 10.35 -9.14
C TYR A 141 18.89 9.91 -7.69
N GLY A 142 19.40 8.74 -7.27
CA GLY A 142 19.03 8.09 -6.02
C GLY A 142 17.61 7.50 -6.05
N HIS A 143 17.07 7.18 -4.87
CA HIS A 143 15.72 6.63 -4.72
C HIS A 143 14.99 7.25 -3.52
N ILE A 144 13.66 7.29 -3.57
CA ILE A 144 12.82 7.76 -2.48
C ILE A 144 11.54 6.92 -2.41
N ALA A 145 11.13 6.55 -1.20
CA ALA A 145 9.93 5.76 -0.97
C ALA A 145 9.28 6.12 0.38
N GLY A 146 7.96 5.95 0.44
CA GLY A 146 7.14 6.14 1.63
C GLY A 146 6.56 4.83 2.15
N TYR A 147 6.39 4.72 3.46
CA TYR A 147 5.70 3.60 4.10
C TYR A 147 4.21 3.92 4.25
N THR A 148 3.35 3.07 3.70
CA THR A 148 1.90 3.28 3.65
C THR A 148 1.14 2.62 4.81
N GLY A 149 1.85 2.07 5.80
CA GLY A 149 1.28 1.20 6.83
C GLY A 149 1.29 -0.29 6.45
N ASN A 150 1.18 -0.62 5.16
CA ASN A 150 1.14 -1.99 4.64
C ASN A 150 2.35 -2.40 3.77
N GLY A 151 3.30 -1.49 3.57
CA GLY A 151 4.52 -1.73 2.80
C GLY A 151 5.24 -0.46 2.37
N TRP A 152 6.37 -0.65 1.68
CA TRP A 152 7.14 0.43 1.09
C TRP A 152 6.70 0.68 -0.36
N PHE A 153 6.42 1.93 -0.69
CA PHE A 153 5.96 2.35 -2.00
C PHE A 153 6.78 3.54 -2.51
N SER A 154 7.08 3.52 -3.80
CA SER A 154 7.66 4.64 -4.53
C SER A 154 6.76 4.98 -5.72
N ASP A 155 7.25 4.76 -6.93
CA ASP A 155 6.50 4.53 -8.14
C ASP A 155 6.02 3.10 -8.34
N PHE A 156 6.43 2.17 -7.46
CA PHE A 156 5.96 0.80 -7.42
C PHE A 156 5.92 0.26 -5.99
N ARG A 157 5.22 -0.86 -5.79
CA ARG A 157 5.24 -1.58 -4.51
C ARG A 157 6.55 -2.35 -4.36
N GLN A 158 7.28 -2.06 -3.31
CA GLN A 158 8.56 -2.71 -3.04
C GLN A 158 8.40 -3.92 -2.11
N LYS A 159 9.26 -4.92 -2.29
CA LYS A 159 9.32 -6.07 -1.37
C LYS A 159 9.96 -5.68 -0.03
N THR A 160 10.98 -4.84 -0.07
CA THR A 160 11.74 -4.34 1.09
C THR A 160 12.22 -2.91 0.82
N TYR A 161 12.89 -2.28 1.79
CA TYR A 161 13.54 -0.98 1.61
C TYR A 161 14.84 -1.07 0.78
N ALA A 162 15.48 -2.25 0.74
CA ALA A 162 16.74 -2.49 0.05
C ALA A 162 16.52 -2.77 -1.44
N VAL A 163 16.22 -1.71 -2.21
CA VAL A 163 15.94 -1.81 -3.65
C VAL A 163 17.20 -1.90 -4.51
N TYR A 164 18.34 -1.40 -4.00
CA TYR A 164 19.64 -1.49 -4.66
C TYR A 164 20.44 -2.66 -4.08
N LYS A 165 21.14 -3.40 -4.96
CA LYS A 165 21.98 -4.55 -4.58
C LYS A 165 23.43 -4.18 -4.27
N GLU A 166 23.77 -2.90 -4.43
CA GLU A 166 25.11 -2.36 -4.17
C GLU A 166 25.43 -2.41 -2.67
N LYS A 167 26.72 -2.49 -2.32
CA LYS A 167 27.16 -2.64 -0.92
C LYS A 167 27.20 -1.33 -0.14
N ASP A 168 27.45 -0.20 -0.82
CA ASP A 168 27.70 1.10 -0.18
C ASP A 168 26.50 2.05 -0.28
N VAL A 169 25.29 1.51 -0.11
CA VAL A 169 24.05 2.26 -0.22
C VAL A 169 23.81 3.05 1.08
N LYS A 170 23.77 4.38 0.96
CA LYS A 170 23.50 5.28 2.08
C LYS A 170 22.03 5.67 2.14
N TYR A 171 21.47 5.63 3.34
CA TYR A 171 20.07 5.94 3.60
C TYR A 171 19.92 7.18 4.47
N SER A 172 18.98 8.03 4.13
CA SER A 172 18.39 9.03 5.03
C SER A 172 16.94 8.65 5.30
N TYR A 173 16.49 8.81 6.54
CA TYR A 173 15.16 8.39 6.98
C TYR A 173 14.44 9.55 7.66
N TYR A 174 13.18 9.75 7.35
CA TYR A 174 12.39 10.90 7.73
C TYR A 174 11.05 10.46 8.31
N ARG A 175 10.63 11.12 9.39
CA ARG A 175 9.35 10.88 10.06
C ARG A 175 8.74 12.21 10.51
N LEU A 176 7.42 12.32 10.43
CA LEU A 176 6.68 13.42 11.04
C LEU A 176 6.47 13.13 12.52
N ASP A 177 6.74 14.11 13.39
CA ASP A 177 6.39 14.00 14.80
C ASP A 177 4.85 14.01 14.93
N SER A 178 4.33 13.01 15.64
CA SER A 178 2.89 12.81 15.87
C SER A 178 2.40 13.55 17.11
#